data_AF-A0A7V4W9N0-F1
#
_entry.id   AF-A0A7V4W9N0-F1
#
_cell.length_a   1.000
_cell.length_b   1.000
_cell.length_c   1.000
_cell.angle_alpha   90.00
_cell.angle_beta   90.00
_cell.angle_gamma   90.00
#
_symmetry.space_group_name_H-M   'P 1'
#
loop_
_entity.id
_entity.type
_entity.pdbx_description
1 polymer ?
#
loop_
_entity_poly.entity_id
_entity_poly.type
_entity_poly.pdbx_seq_one_letter_code
_entity_poly.pdbx_strand_id
1 'polypeptide(L)'
;MKPDKLTYSRLRVVLWIIVLVALFVPAQAARITKQLAPGVVLTQEVTTEPVPLVVTAVEVETSNPAVKVKAAIGQDIVCNGDPLRGREKISSLAVRKGALVAINADFFPFGDVPTGDPLNVCIIDGELVSEPAGNRAVMAVLDDGTVFFDIPRLDAELRLATGAPRQIDGINRTRSTNQVVLYTRTFGPTTQNKFKSTDLICTSDELPIRVGRTTKLTITDVKLDAVDTPIPENGVVISGGG
;
A
#
# COMPACT_ATOMS: atom_id res chain seq x y z
N MET A 1 -35.15 -62.74 -1.33
CA MET A 1 -36.26 -61.83 -1.69
C MET A 1 -35.69 -60.76 -2.61
N LYS A 2 -35.89 -60.87 -3.93
CA LYS A 2 -35.34 -59.91 -4.90
C LYS A 2 -36.14 -58.61 -4.79
N PRO A 3 -35.51 -57.44 -4.59
CA PRO A 3 -36.25 -56.19 -4.50
C PRO A 3 -37.00 -55.91 -5.81
N ASP A 4 -38.25 -55.48 -5.67
CA ASP A 4 -39.21 -55.31 -6.75
C ASP A 4 -38.69 -54.30 -7.79
N LYS A 5 -38.72 -54.68 -9.08
CA LYS A 5 -38.25 -53.86 -10.20
C LYS A 5 -39.01 -52.52 -10.27
N LEU A 6 -40.24 -52.47 -9.76
CA LEU A 6 -41.06 -51.27 -9.73
C LEU A 6 -40.51 -50.22 -8.74
N THR A 7 -39.92 -50.65 -7.63
CA THR A 7 -39.33 -49.77 -6.61
C THR A 7 -38.05 -49.10 -7.12
N TYR A 8 -37.21 -49.83 -7.87
CA TYR A 8 -36.02 -49.26 -8.52
C TYR A 8 -36.35 -48.25 -9.62
N SER A 9 -37.43 -48.49 -10.37
CA SER A 9 -37.92 -47.57 -11.39
C SER A 9 -38.35 -46.23 -10.78
N ARG A 10 -39.16 -46.28 -9.70
CA ARG A 10 -39.61 -45.07 -8.98
C ARG A 10 -38.46 -44.31 -8.34
N LEU A 11 -37.50 -45.01 -7.72
CA LEU A 11 -36.33 -44.38 -7.11
C LEU A 11 -35.45 -43.69 -8.17
N ARG A 12 -35.27 -44.31 -9.34
CA ARG A 12 -34.54 -43.71 -10.47
C ARG A 12 -35.25 -42.47 -11.01
N VAL A 13 -36.56 -42.52 -11.17
CA VAL A 13 -37.35 -41.36 -11.63
C VAL A 13 -37.24 -40.20 -10.63
N VAL A 14 -37.32 -40.47 -9.33
CA VAL A 14 -37.13 -39.45 -8.28
C VAL A 14 -35.72 -38.86 -8.32
N LEU A 15 -34.68 -39.68 -8.47
CA LEU A 15 -33.29 -39.23 -8.64
C LEU A 15 -33.10 -38.37 -9.89
N TRP A 16 -33.71 -38.75 -11.02
CA TRP A 16 -33.68 -37.95 -12.24
C TRP A 16 -34.41 -36.61 -12.08
N ILE A 17 -35.53 -36.58 -11.37
CA ILE A 17 -36.26 -35.33 -11.06
C ILE A 17 -35.41 -34.43 -10.16
N ILE A 18 -34.76 -34.98 -9.12
CA ILE A 18 -33.87 -34.19 -8.24
C ILE A 18 -32.67 -33.62 -9.02
N VAL A 19 -32.05 -34.41 -9.89
CA VAL A 19 -30.95 -33.95 -10.75
C VAL A 19 -31.44 -32.88 -11.72
N LEU A 20 -32.61 -33.05 -12.33
CA LEU A 20 -33.20 -32.04 -13.21
C LEU A 20 -33.49 -30.73 -12.44
N VAL A 21 -34.10 -30.81 -11.25
CA VAL A 21 -34.39 -29.63 -10.42
C VAL A 21 -33.11 -28.92 -9.99
N ALA A 22 -32.05 -29.66 -9.64
CA ALA A 22 -30.74 -29.09 -9.29
C ALA A 22 -30.05 -28.39 -10.48
N LEU A 23 -30.27 -28.87 -11.71
CA LEU A 23 -29.78 -28.22 -12.94
C LEU A 23 -30.54 -26.93 -13.31
N PHE A 24 -31.73 -26.73 -12.75
CA PHE A 24 -32.57 -25.54 -12.94
C PHE A 24 -32.55 -24.56 -11.77
N VAL A 25 -31.67 -24.75 -10.77
CA VAL A 25 -31.44 -23.71 -9.75
C VAL A 25 -30.59 -22.62 -10.41
N PRO A 26 -31.14 -21.43 -10.73
CA PRO A 26 -30.30 -20.33 -11.17
C PRO A 26 -29.27 -20.07 -10.06
N ALA A 27 -28.05 -19.67 -10.43
CA ALA A 27 -27.12 -19.11 -9.45
C ALA A 27 -27.82 -17.94 -8.76
N GLN A 28 -28.37 -18.19 -7.58
CA GLN A 28 -29.11 -17.18 -6.86
C GLN A 28 -28.09 -16.12 -6.46
N ALA A 29 -28.42 -14.84 -6.68
CA ALA A 29 -27.67 -13.77 -6.07
C ALA A 29 -27.63 -14.04 -4.55
N ALA A 30 -26.44 -14.36 -4.06
CA ALA A 30 -26.25 -14.86 -2.70
C ALA A 30 -25.34 -13.89 -1.98
N ARG A 31 -25.88 -13.26 -0.93
CA ARG A 31 -25.14 -12.41 0.00
C ARG A 31 -24.86 -13.20 1.27
N ILE A 32 -23.58 -13.35 1.59
CA ILE A 32 -23.10 -13.97 2.83
C ILE A 32 -22.42 -12.89 3.65
N THR A 33 -22.84 -12.75 4.90
CA THR A 33 -22.24 -11.78 5.83
C THR A 33 -21.66 -12.52 7.04
N LYS A 34 -20.47 -12.11 7.49
CA LYS A 34 -19.76 -12.68 8.63
C LYS A 34 -19.16 -11.55 9.47
N GLN A 35 -19.57 -11.46 10.74
CA GLN A 35 -18.88 -10.61 11.71
C GLN A 35 -17.47 -11.16 11.95
N LEU A 36 -16.43 -10.38 11.68
CA LEU A 36 -15.04 -10.79 11.93
C LEU A 36 -14.58 -10.37 13.33
N ALA A 37 -14.98 -9.18 13.77
CA ALA A 37 -14.77 -8.62 15.10
C ALA A 37 -15.81 -7.50 15.34
N PRO A 38 -16.06 -7.02 16.58
CA PRO A 38 -16.89 -5.84 16.80
C PRO A 38 -16.47 -4.67 15.92
N GLY A 39 -17.40 -4.10 15.15
CA GLY A 39 -17.11 -3.02 14.19
C GLY A 39 -16.46 -3.44 12.86
N VAL A 40 -16.27 -4.75 12.61
CA VAL A 40 -15.69 -5.27 11.36
C VAL A 40 -16.53 -6.42 10.80
N VAL A 41 -17.09 -6.22 9.61
CA VAL A 41 -18.02 -7.16 8.95
C VAL A 41 -17.53 -7.49 7.55
N LEU A 42 -17.39 -8.79 7.25
CA LEU A 42 -17.15 -9.29 5.90
C LEU A 42 -18.48 -9.56 5.21
N THR A 43 -18.65 -9.02 4.01
CA THR A 43 -19.76 -9.35 3.11
C THR A 43 -19.19 -9.91 1.81
N GLN A 44 -19.70 -11.07 1.38
CA GLN A 44 -19.47 -11.60 0.05
C GLN A 44 -20.80 -11.65 -0.69
N GLU A 45 -20.84 -11.10 -1.89
CA GLU A 45 -22.03 -11.04 -2.73
C GLU A 45 -21.70 -11.59 -4.12
N VAL A 46 -22.51 -12.54 -4.58
CA VAL A 46 -22.49 -12.98 -5.98
C VAL A 46 -23.60 -12.25 -6.71
N THR A 47 -23.25 -11.41 -7.67
CA THR A 47 -24.21 -10.78 -8.59
C THR A 47 -24.16 -11.48 -9.94
N THR A 48 -25.27 -11.51 -10.68
CA THR A 48 -25.38 -12.22 -11.96
C THR A 48 -25.63 -11.30 -13.16
N GLU A 49 -26.00 -10.04 -12.92
CA GLU A 49 -26.38 -9.06 -13.94
C GLU A 49 -25.60 -7.75 -13.73
N PRO A 50 -25.15 -7.05 -14.80
CA PRO A 50 -25.19 -7.45 -16.21
C PRO A 50 -24.12 -8.50 -16.59
N VAL A 51 -23.20 -8.78 -15.67
CA VAL A 51 -22.20 -9.86 -15.77
C VAL A 51 -22.01 -10.48 -14.39
N PRO A 52 -21.66 -11.78 -14.29
CA PRO A 52 -21.40 -12.40 -13.00
C PRO A 52 -20.19 -11.78 -12.30
N LEU A 53 -20.38 -11.30 -11.07
CA LEU A 53 -19.30 -10.79 -10.21
C LEU A 53 -19.35 -11.47 -8.84
N VAL A 54 -18.18 -11.68 -8.24
CA VAL A 54 -18.04 -12.01 -6.83
C VAL A 54 -17.43 -10.80 -6.13
N VAL A 55 -18.25 -10.06 -5.39
CA VAL A 55 -17.84 -8.88 -4.64
C VAL A 55 -17.53 -9.32 -3.21
N THR A 56 -16.31 -9.07 -2.76
CA THR A 56 -15.93 -9.23 -1.35
C THR A 56 -15.66 -7.86 -0.76
N ALA A 57 -16.44 -7.47 0.24
CA ALA A 57 -16.34 -6.19 0.92
C ALA A 57 -16.11 -6.40 2.41
N VAL A 58 -15.33 -5.51 3.02
CA VAL A 58 -15.21 -5.44 4.48
C VAL A 58 -15.68 -4.06 4.90
N GLU A 59 -16.75 -4.05 5.69
CA GLU A 59 -17.29 -2.87 6.32
C GLU A 59 -16.59 -2.67 7.67
N VAL A 60 -16.10 -1.44 7.89
CA VAL A 60 -15.26 -1.08 9.03
C VAL A 60 -15.85 0.16 9.70
N GLU A 61 -16.20 0.04 10.97
CA GLU A 61 -16.70 1.15 11.79
C GLU A 61 -15.53 1.95 12.37
N THR A 62 -15.10 3.00 11.68
CA THR A 62 -13.93 3.81 12.09
C THR A 62 -14.17 4.64 13.36
N SER A 63 -15.42 4.86 13.76
CA SER A 63 -15.79 5.47 15.04
C SER A 63 -15.58 4.54 16.23
N ASN A 64 -15.43 3.23 16.01
CA ASN A 64 -15.13 2.29 17.08
C ASN A 64 -13.65 2.39 17.47
N PRO A 65 -13.30 2.77 18.72
CA PRO A 65 -11.91 3.00 19.11
C PRO A 65 -11.04 1.73 19.08
N ALA A 66 -11.65 0.54 19.09
CA ALA A 66 -10.95 -0.74 18.95
C ALA A 66 -10.59 -1.09 17.50
N VAL A 67 -11.11 -0.33 16.53
CA VAL A 67 -10.89 -0.54 15.10
C VAL A 67 -9.89 0.49 14.59
N LYS A 68 -8.84 0.03 13.91
CA LYS A 68 -7.81 0.89 13.31
C LYS A 68 -7.58 0.48 11.86
N VAL A 69 -7.68 1.45 10.96
CA VAL A 69 -7.31 1.31 9.55
C VAL A 69 -5.93 1.92 9.37
N LYS A 70 -4.98 1.15 8.83
CA LYS A 70 -3.61 1.61 8.61
C LYS A 70 -3.15 1.31 7.19
N ALA A 71 -2.40 2.25 6.62
CA ALA A 71 -1.60 1.97 5.43
C ALA A 71 -0.35 1.16 5.82
N ALA A 72 0.14 0.36 4.88
CA ALA A 72 1.40 -0.36 5.01
C ALA A 72 2.00 -0.60 3.62
N ILE A 73 3.33 -0.61 3.53
CA ILE A 73 4.06 -1.01 2.32
C ILE A 73 4.63 -2.42 2.47
N GLY A 74 4.95 -3.06 1.35
CA GLY A 74 5.56 -4.38 1.35
C GLY A 74 6.92 -4.34 2.06
N GLN A 75 7.17 -5.33 2.91
CA GLN A 75 8.43 -5.51 3.66
C GLN A 75 8.90 -4.28 4.48
N ASP A 76 8.08 -3.24 4.62
CA ASP A 76 8.45 -1.93 5.18
C ASP A 76 9.60 -1.22 4.44
N ILE A 77 9.78 -1.50 3.15
CA ILE A 77 10.83 -0.91 2.31
C ILE A 77 10.34 -0.68 0.87
N VAL A 78 10.70 0.46 0.28
CA VAL A 78 10.29 0.82 -1.09
C VAL A 78 11.05 -0.01 -2.13
N CYS A 79 12.37 -0.13 -1.98
CA CYS A 79 13.21 -0.85 -2.94
C CYS A 79 14.45 -1.42 -2.25
N ASN A 80 14.65 -2.73 -2.41
CA ASN A 80 15.83 -3.42 -1.94
C ASN A 80 16.41 -4.35 -3.01
N GLY A 81 17.50 -5.04 -2.68
CA GLY A 81 18.17 -5.99 -3.58
C GLY A 81 17.52 -7.37 -3.65
N ASP A 82 16.40 -7.61 -2.96
CA ASP A 82 15.75 -8.91 -2.98
C ASP A 82 14.95 -9.13 -4.29
N PRO A 83 14.54 -10.38 -4.61
CA PRO A 83 13.81 -10.66 -5.84
C PRO A 83 12.44 -9.96 -5.98
N LEU A 84 11.82 -9.61 -4.86
CA LEU A 84 10.55 -8.90 -4.80
C LEU A 84 10.73 -7.37 -4.81
N ARG A 85 11.93 -6.87 -4.50
CA ARG A 85 12.33 -5.45 -4.53
C ARG A 85 11.40 -4.58 -3.69
N GLY A 86 11.13 -4.99 -2.45
CA GLY A 86 10.19 -4.29 -1.55
C GLY A 86 8.72 -4.67 -1.72
N ARG A 87 8.37 -5.55 -2.67
CA ARG A 87 6.99 -6.06 -2.80
C ARG A 87 6.71 -7.19 -1.82
N GLU A 88 5.45 -7.32 -1.44
CA GLU A 88 4.98 -8.38 -0.54
C GLU A 88 3.58 -8.85 -0.95
N LYS A 89 3.30 -10.15 -0.81
CA LYS A 89 1.93 -10.66 -0.98
C LYS A 89 1.06 -10.08 0.13
N ILE A 90 -0.15 -9.64 -0.20
CA ILE A 90 -1.07 -9.05 0.79
C ILE A 90 -1.36 -9.99 1.97
N SER A 91 -1.41 -11.30 1.74
CA SER A 91 -1.58 -12.30 2.80
C SER A 91 -0.38 -12.37 3.75
N SER A 92 0.85 -12.26 3.23
CA SER A 92 2.07 -12.20 4.03
C SER A 92 2.14 -10.90 4.84
N LEU A 93 1.82 -9.76 4.20
CA LEU A 93 1.76 -8.46 4.87
C LEU A 93 0.73 -8.46 6.01
N ALA A 94 -0.47 -9.00 5.78
CA ALA A 94 -1.52 -9.08 6.79
C ALA A 94 -1.05 -9.88 8.01
N VAL A 95 -0.43 -11.05 7.80
CA VAL A 95 0.13 -11.87 8.88
C VAL A 95 1.24 -11.12 9.62
N ARG A 96 2.19 -10.53 8.89
CA ARG A 96 3.33 -9.80 9.46
C ARG A 96 2.91 -8.59 10.30
N LYS A 97 1.85 -7.89 9.89
CA LYS A 97 1.29 -6.74 10.61
C LYS A 97 0.23 -7.11 11.64
N GLY A 98 -0.12 -8.40 11.77
CA GLY A 98 -1.19 -8.84 12.67
C GLY A 98 -2.57 -8.28 12.31
N ALA A 99 -2.81 -7.99 11.02
CA ALA A 99 -4.05 -7.40 10.54
C ALA A 99 -5.17 -8.45 10.47
N LEU A 100 -6.36 -8.11 10.97
CA LEU A 100 -7.56 -8.95 10.86
C LEU A 100 -8.00 -9.13 9.39
N VAL A 101 -7.87 -8.06 8.61
CA VAL A 101 -8.17 -7.97 7.17
C VAL A 101 -7.13 -7.06 6.53
N ALA A 102 -6.71 -7.38 5.31
CA ALA A 102 -5.94 -6.48 4.47
C ALA A 102 -6.40 -6.59 3.01
N ILE A 103 -6.33 -5.48 2.28
CA ILE A 103 -6.60 -5.39 0.84
C ILE A 103 -5.41 -4.72 0.14
N ASN A 104 -5.21 -4.97 -1.15
CA ASN A 104 -4.26 -4.16 -1.91
C ASN A 104 -4.78 -2.71 -2.02
N ALA A 105 -3.85 -1.76 -2.10
CA ALA A 105 -4.16 -0.33 -2.15
C ALA A 105 -3.55 0.31 -3.40
N ASP A 106 -2.58 1.21 -3.23
CA ASP A 106 -2.03 2.06 -4.29
C ASP A 106 -1.32 1.26 -5.41
N PHE A 107 -1.11 1.92 -6.55
CA PHE A 107 -0.29 1.43 -7.64
C PHE A 107 1.19 1.42 -7.25
N PHE A 108 1.92 0.45 -7.79
CA PHE A 108 3.37 0.33 -7.65
C PHE A 108 4.01 -0.27 -8.91
N PRO A 109 5.30 -0.04 -9.19
CA PRO A 109 5.97 -0.59 -10.37
C PRO A 109 6.00 -2.12 -10.39
N PHE A 110 5.46 -2.70 -11.47
CA PHE A 110 5.46 -4.16 -11.69
C PHE A 110 6.21 -4.62 -12.96
N GLY A 111 6.55 -3.69 -13.86
CA GLY A 111 7.16 -3.97 -15.17
C GLY A 111 8.66 -4.27 -15.12
N ASP A 112 9.42 -3.73 -16.08
CA ASP A 112 10.84 -4.06 -16.27
C ASP A 112 11.73 -3.77 -15.05
N VAL A 113 11.34 -2.78 -14.24
CA VAL A 113 12.01 -2.46 -12.98
C VAL A 113 10.97 -2.48 -11.85
N PRO A 114 10.65 -3.66 -11.30
CA PRO A 114 9.63 -3.76 -10.27
C PRO A 114 10.17 -3.25 -8.94
N THR A 115 9.32 -2.55 -8.18
CA THR A 115 9.63 -2.06 -6.82
C THR A 115 8.36 -2.07 -5.97
N GLY A 116 8.51 -1.93 -4.65
CA GLY A 116 7.41 -1.68 -3.71
C GLY A 116 7.03 -0.20 -3.59
N ASP A 117 7.47 0.64 -4.52
CA ASP A 117 7.29 2.10 -4.49
C ASP A 117 5.82 2.50 -4.74
N PRO A 118 5.13 3.12 -3.77
CA PRO A 118 3.80 3.69 -4.01
C PRO A 118 3.89 4.82 -5.06
N LEU A 119 3.09 4.75 -6.12
CA LEU A 119 3.07 5.72 -7.22
C LEU A 119 2.16 6.93 -6.94
N ASN A 120 1.84 7.17 -5.68
CA ASN A 120 1.17 8.35 -5.17
C ASN A 120 1.48 8.47 -3.66
N VAL A 121 0.88 9.46 -2.99
CA VAL A 121 1.15 9.70 -1.58
C VAL A 121 0.86 8.48 -0.71
N CYS A 122 1.84 8.12 0.09
CA CYS A 122 1.71 7.12 1.13
C CYS A 122 2.16 7.73 2.46
N ILE A 123 1.22 7.81 3.41
CA ILE A 123 1.49 8.27 4.77
C ILE A 123 1.16 7.14 5.73
N ILE A 124 2.14 6.75 6.56
CA ILE A 124 1.99 5.67 7.54
C ILE A 124 2.30 6.24 8.92
N ASP A 125 1.31 6.27 9.82
CA ASP A 125 1.48 6.81 11.18
C ASP A 125 2.13 8.22 11.20
N GLY A 126 1.76 9.05 10.20
CA GLY A 126 2.26 10.41 9.99
C GLY A 126 3.59 10.53 9.23
N GLU A 127 4.33 9.44 9.03
CA GLU A 127 5.54 9.40 8.18
C GLU A 127 5.16 9.55 6.71
N LEU A 128 5.84 10.47 6.00
CA LEU A 128 5.74 10.59 4.55
C LEU A 128 6.66 9.55 3.91
N VAL A 129 6.07 8.51 3.34
CA VAL A 129 6.79 7.40 2.69
C VAL A 129 7.00 7.67 1.20
N SER A 130 5.97 8.16 0.51
CA SER A 130 5.99 8.54 -0.91
C SER A 130 5.19 9.83 -1.11
N GLU A 131 5.61 10.69 -2.04
CA GLU A 131 4.96 11.98 -2.31
C GLU A 131 3.71 11.88 -3.21
N PRO A 132 2.84 12.90 -3.21
CA PRO A 132 1.74 13.00 -4.18
C PRO A 132 2.22 13.05 -5.63
N ALA A 133 1.55 12.30 -6.52
CA ALA A 133 1.87 12.26 -7.94
C ALA A 133 0.62 12.32 -8.84
N GLY A 134 0.73 13.05 -9.96
CA GLY A 134 -0.24 12.97 -11.06
C GLY A 134 -1.65 13.51 -10.80
N ASN A 135 -1.83 14.44 -9.83
CA ASN A 135 -3.13 15.04 -9.49
C ASN A 135 -4.21 13.96 -9.21
N ARG A 136 -3.83 12.94 -8.43
CA ARG A 136 -4.66 11.77 -8.10
C ARG A 136 -5.34 11.95 -6.76
N ALA A 137 -6.59 11.50 -6.68
CA ALA A 137 -7.35 11.45 -5.42
C ALA A 137 -6.76 10.41 -4.46
N VAL A 138 -6.86 10.70 -3.17
CA VAL A 138 -6.30 9.91 -2.08
C VAL A 138 -7.36 9.78 -1.00
N MET A 139 -7.46 8.60 -0.39
CA MET A 139 -8.25 8.39 0.82
C MET A 139 -7.34 8.47 2.04
N ALA A 140 -7.74 9.24 3.04
CA ALA A 140 -7.06 9.29 4.33
C ALA A 140 -8.02 8.86 5.45
N VAL A 141 -7.46 8.17 6.45
CA VAL A 141 -8.14 7.84 7.70
C VAL A 141 -7.32 8.46 8.83
N LEU A 142 -7.93 9.37 9.59
CA LEU A 142 -7.28 10.06 10.70
C LEU A 142 -7.38 9.25 12.01
N ASP A 143 -6.57 9.62 13.01
CA ASP A 143 -6.52 8.94 14.31
C ASP A 143 -7.86 8.93 15.06
N ASP A 144 -8.69 9.95 14.80
CA ASP A 144 -10.04 10.11 15.35
C ASP A 144 -11.12 9.32 14.58
N GLY A 145 -10.73 8.59 13.53
CA GLY A 145 -11.63 7.79 12.69
C GLY A 145 -12.25 8.55 11.52
N THR A 146 -11.95 9.84 11.34
CA THR A 146 -12.41 10.62 10.20
C THR A 146 -11.84 10.08 8.89
N VAL A 147 -12.71 9.85 7.92
CA VAL A 147 -12.34 9.45 6.55
C VAL A 147 -12.59 10.61 5.61
N PHE A 148 -11.61 10.97 4.79
CA PHE A 148 -11.78 12.00 3.77
C PHE A 148 -11.00 11.70 2.50
N PHE A 149 -11.36 12.41 1.43
CA PHE A 149 -10.73 12.31 0.12
C PHE A 149 -10.22 13.67 -0.31
N ASP A 150 -8.99 13.71 -0.86
CA ASP A 150 -8.41 14.94 -1.39
C ASP A 150 -7.40 14.65 -2.50
N ILE A 151 -6.92 15.69 -3.18
CA ILE A 151 -5.84 15.66 -4.17
C ILE A 151 -4.66 16.47 -3.62
N PRO A 152 -3.75 15.84 -2.85
CA PRO A 152 -2.67 16.57 -2.18
C PRO A 152 -1.57 17.00 -3.15
N ARG A 153 -0.79 17.99 -2.72
CA ARG A 153 0.44 18.45 -3.38
C ARG A 153 1.59 18.40 -2.40
N LEU A 154 2.79 18.12 -2.90
CA LEU A 154 4.00 18.21 -2.10
C LEU A 154 4.39 19.68 -1.95
N ASP A 155 4.46 20.15 -0.71
CA ASP A 155 5.08 21.41 -0.33
C ASP A 155 6.20 21.12 0.68
N ALA A 156 7.43 21.04 0.19
CA ALA A 156 8.58 20.64 0.97
C ALA A 156 9.83 21.41 0.51
N GLU A 157 10.52 22.05 1.45
CA GLU A 157 11.70 22.86 1.18
C GLU A 157 12.88 22.44 2.07
N LEU A 158 14.06 22.36 1.47
CA LEU A 158 15.34 22.34 2.15
C LEU A 158 15.77 23.78 2.44
N ARG A 159 16.02 24.07 3.72
CA ARG A 159 16.51 25.37 4.20
C ARG A 159 17.83 25.18 4.93
N LEU A 160 18.90 25.75 4.36
CA LEU A 160 20.20 25.83 5.02
C LEU A 160 20.25 27.09 5.89
N ALA A 161 21.23 27.18 6.79
CA ALA A 161 21.42 28.37 7.64
C ALA A 161 21.68 29.65 6.82
N THR A 162 22.21 29.50 5.61
CA THR A 162 22.45 30.57 4.66
C THR A 162 22.00 30.14 3.26
N GLY A 163 21.67 31.12 2.40
CA GLY A 163 21.24 30.88 1.03
C GLY A 163 19.72 30.78 0.86
N ALA A 164 19.29 30.65 -0.39
CA ALA A 164 17.88 30.52 -0.74
C ALA A 164 17.36 29.10 -0.45
N PRO A 165 16.10 28.95 -0.01
CA PRO A 165 15.44 27.66 0.08
C PRO A 165 15.48 26.91 -1.26
N ARG A 166 15.52 25.59 -1.20
CA ARG A 166 15.42 24.70 -2.36
C ARG A 166 14.23 23.78 -2.21
N GLN A 167 13.41 23.67 -3.25
CA GLN A 167 12.31 22.71 -3.25
C GLN A 167 12.87 21.28 -3.18
N ILE A 168 12.19 20.42 -2.43
CA ILE A 168 12.36 18.98 -2.49
C ILE A 168 11.31 18.44 -3.46
N ASP A 169 11.77 17.80 -4.53
CA ASP A 169 10.93 17.31 -5.62
C ASP A 169 10.31 15.93 -5.35
N GLY A 170 10.78 15.22 -4.32
CA GLY A 170 10.24 13.92 -3.95
C GLY A 170 10.98 13.26 -2.80
N ILE A 171 10.47 12.11 -2.37
CA ILE A 171 10.99 11.33 -1.26
C ILE A 171 10.98 9.84 -1.61
N ASN A 172 12.05 9.13 -1.22
CA ASN A 172 12.14 7.67 -1.37
C ASN A 172 11.78 7.14 -2.77
N ARG A 173 12.21 7.83 -3.83
CA ARG A 173 12.05 7.37 -5.21
C ARG A 173 13.34 7.53 -6.00
N THR A 174 13.40 6.95 -7.19
CA THR A 174 14.52 7.21 -8.09
C THR A 174 14.55 8.68 -8.50
N ARG A 175 15.73 9.33 -8.43
CA ARG A 175 15.93 10.72 -8.84
C ARG A 175 16.16 10.82 -10.36
N SER A 176 15.50 11.79 -10.99
CA SER A 176 15.80 12.22 -12.37
C SER A 176 16.76 13.41 -12.38
N THR A 177 17.24 13.84 -13.55
CA THR A 177 18.08 15.06 -13.64
C THR A 177 17.29 16.31 -13.26
N ASN A 178 17.99 17.34 -12.75
CA ASN A 178 17.44 18.61 -12.27
C ASN A 178 16.41 18.44 -11.14
N GLN A 179 16.67 17.51 -10.22
CA GLN A 179 15.81 17.26 -9.06
C GLN A 179 16.62 17.20 -7.76
N VAL A 180 15.95 17.53 -6.66
CA VAL A 180 16.35 17.29 -5.27
C VAL A 180 15.41 16.24 -4.68
N VAL A 181 15.93 15.08 -4.30
CA VAL A 181 15.16 13.99 -3.69
C VAL A 181 15.72 13.67 -2.31
N LEU A 182 14.83 13.51 -1.33
CA LEU A 182 15.16 13.06 0.01
C LEU A 182 15.04 11.54 0.11
N TYR A 183 16.05 10.90 0.67
CA TYR A 183 16.10 9.46 0.90
C TYR A 183 16.16 9.16 2.38
N THR A 184 15.17 8.41 2.85
CA THR A 184 15.13 7.83 4.19
C THR A 184 15.46 6.34 4.11
N ARG A 185 15.62 5.68 5.26
CA ARG A 185 15.87 4.23 5.27
C ARG A 185 14.67 3.39 4.81
N THR A 186 13.48 3.99 4.77
CA THR A 186 12.30 3.41 4.13
C THR A 186 12.49 3.24 2.62
N PHE A 187 13.37 4.01 1.97
CA PHE A 187 13.69 3.78 0.55
C PHE A 187 14.43 2.46 0.34
N GLY A 188 15.51 2.26 1.08
CA GLY A 188 16.54 1.28 0.78
C GLY A 188 17.81 1.52 1.60
N PRO A 189 18.83 0.64 1.49
CA PRO A 189 20.12 0.85 2.13
C PRO A 189 20.97 1.94 1.45
N THR A 190 20.69 2.26 0.18
CA THR A 190 21.42 3.27 -0.61
C THR A 190 20.45 4.05 -1.52
N THR A 191 20.89 5.20 -2.05
CA THR A 191 20.08 6.10 -2.90
C THR A 191 19.76 5.52 -4.29
N GLN A 192 20.51 4.52 -4.76
CA GLN A 192 20.32 3.82 -6.04
C GLN A 192 20.20 4.76 -7.25
N ASN A 193 20.84 5.93 -7.17
CA ASN A 193 20.81 6.92 -8.25
C ASN A 193 21.58 6.43 -9.48
N LYS A 194 21.15 6.87 -10.66
CA LYS A 194 21.79 6.52 -11.95
C LYS A 194 22.70 7.62 -12.48
N PHE A 195 22.53 8.84 -12.00
CA PHE A 195 23.24 10.02 -12.44
C PHE A 195 23.98 10.64 -11.27
N LYS A 196 25.10 11.31 -11.56
CA LYS A 196 25.86 12.05 -10.58
C LYS A 196 25.00 13.09 -9.85
N SER A 197 25.30 13.30 -8.58
CA SER A 197 24.67 14.28 -7.70
C SER A 197 25.65 14.83 -6.68
N THR A 198 25.27 15.95 -6.08
CA THR A 198 25.73 16.33 -4.75
C THR A 198 24.80 15.70 -3.73
N ASP A 199 25.34 14.84 -2.87
CA ASP A 199 24.60 14.16 -1.82
C ASP A 199 25.00 14.75 -0.46
N LEU A 200 24.01 15.29 0.26
CA LEU A 200 24.14 15.69 1.66
C LEU A 200 23.75 14.50 2.53
N ILE A 201 24.69 14.00 3.33
CA ILE A 201 24.43 12.92 4.28
C ILE A 201 24.14 13.57 5.62
N CYS A 202 22.97 13.28 6.18
CA CYS A 202 22.47 13.94 7.38
C CYS A 202 22.03 12.95 8.45
N THR A 203 22.13 13.34 9.71
CA THR A 203 21.52 12.65 10.86
C THR A 203 20.46 13.53 11.53
N SER A 204 19.51 12.90 12.23
CA SER A 204 18.50 13.62 13.02
C SER A 204 17.83 12.72 14.05
N ASP A 205 17.58 13.28 15.24
CA ASP A 205 16.77 12.65 16.29
C ASP A 205 15.26 12.91 16.10
N GLU A 206 14.89 13.67 15.07
CA GLU A 206 13.50 14.05 14.76
C GLU A 206 12.85 13.12 13.69
N LEU A 207 13.55 12.06 13.28
CA LEU A 207 13.05 11.08 12.31
C LEU A 207 11.91 10.21 12.86
N PRO A 208 11.07 9.59 12.00
CA PRO A 208 11.01 9.77 10.53
C PRO A 208 10.44 11.13 10.08
N ILE A 209 10.59 11.43 8.79
CA ILE A 209 10.05 12.64 8.14
C ILE A 209 8.52 12.61 8.20
N ARG A 210 7.92 13.58 8.90
CA ARG A 210 6.46 13.66 9.10
C ARG A 210 5.82 14.80 8.35
N VAL A 211 4.62 14.55 7.85
CA VAL A 211 3.80 15.60 7.21
C VAL A 211 3.46 16.71 8.21
N GLY A 212 3.45 17.95 7.72
CA GLY A 212 3.13 19.13 8.54
C GLY A 212 4.17 19.48 9.62
N ARG A 213 5.38 18.90 9.56
CA ARG A 213 6.46 19.15 10.53
C ARG A 213 7.75 19.55 9.83
N THR A 214 8.44 20.53 10.40
CA THR A 214 9.85 20.80 10.06
C THR A 214 10.72 19.78 10.77
N THR A 215 11.61 19.12 10.04
CA THR A 215 12.63 18.21 10.60
C THR A 215 14.00 18.89 10.52
N LYS A 216 14.69 19.02 11.66
CA LYS A 216 16.06 19.53 11.70
C LYS A 216 17.05 18.41 11.38
N LEU A 217 17.97 18.70 10.48
CA LEU A 217 18.99 17.76 10.01
C LEU A 217 20.38 18.33 10.30
N THR A 218 21.29 17.47 10.77
CA THR A 218 22.72 17.80 10.89
C THR A 218 23.46 17.17 9.73
N ILE A 219 24.09 17.98 8.88
CA ILE A 219 24.94 17.49 7.80
C ILE A 219 26.22 16.91 8.41
N THR A 220 26.47 15.62 8.17
CA THR A 220 27.67 14.93 8.65
C THR A 220 28.72 14.76 7.56
N ASP A 221 28.31 14.70 6.29
CA ASP A 221 29.20 14.57 5.15
C ASP A 221 28.55 15.13 3.87
N VAL A 222 29.37 15.53 2.90
CA VAL A 222 28.95 16.03 1.59
C VAL A 222 29.75 15.32 0.52
N LYS A 223 29.06 14.58 -0.36
CA LYS A 223 29.68 13.89 -1.48
C LYS A 223 29.36 14.59 -2.78
N LEU A 224 30.40 15.06 -3.45
CA LEU A 224 30.31 15.60 -4.81
C LEU A 224 30.41 14.46 -5.82
N ASP A 225 29.74 14.60 -6.97
CA ASP A 225 29.71 13.61 -8.05
C ASP A 225 29.30 12.18 -7.62
N ALA A 226 28.53 12.06 -6.53
CA ALA A 226 28.04 10.78 -6.02
C ALA A 226 27.05 10.16 -7.00
N VAL A 227 27.13 8.84 -7.20
CA VAL A 227 26.13 8.09 -8.00
C VAL A 227 25.28 7.21 -7.10
N ASP A 228 25.84 6.59 -6.08
CA ASP A 228 25.07 5.83 -5.10
C ASP A 228 25.65 6.07 -3.71
N THR A 229 24.80 6.40 -2.75
CA THR A 229 25.21 6.81 -1.41
C THR A 229 24.48 5.97 -0.36
N PRO A 230 25.20 5.35 0.59
CA PRO A 230 24.59 4.67 1.72
C PRO A 230 23.72 5.62 2.56
N ILE A 231 22.51 5.18 2.90
CA ILE A 231 21.58 5.92 3.74
C ILE A 231 21.83 5.53 5.20
N PRO A 232 22.19 6.47 6.09
CA PRO A 232 22.44 6.16 7.51
C PRO A 232 21.21 5.58 8.21
N GLU A 233 21.40 4.70 9.20
CA GLU A 233 20.28 4.10 9.97
C GLU A 233 19.46 5.15 10.72
N ASN A 234 20.13 6.19 11.27
CA ASN A 234 19.53 7.30 12.00
C ASN A 234 19.59 8.61 11.19
N GLY A 235 19.45 8.50 9.88
CA GLY A 235 19.69 9.62 8.99
C GLY A 235 18.95 9.57 7.67
N VAL A 236 19.27 10.54 6.84
CA VAL A 236 18.74 10.72 5.50
C VAL A 236 19.86 11.11 4.56
N VAL A 237 19.64 10.91 3.26
CA VAL A 237 20.46 11.52 2.22
C VAL A 237 19.59 12.48 1.43
N ILE A 238 20.03 13.72 1.24
CA ILE A 238 19.39 14.64 0.30
C ILE A 238 20.28 14.73 -0.93
N SER A 239 19.78 14.24 -2.06
CA SER A 239 20.53 14.15 -3.30
C SER A 239 19.99 15.15 -4.31
N GLY A 240 20.84 16.09 -4.74
CA GLY A 240 20.54 17.08 -5.77
C GLY A 240 21.48 16.91 -6.96
N GLY A 241 20.96 16.87 -8.18
CA GLY A 241 21.84 16.78 -9.36
C GLY A 241 21.15 17.16 -10.67
N GLY A 242 21.90 17.81 -11.54
CA GLY A 242 21.43 18.43 -12.78
C GLY A 242 22.37 19.56 -13.18
#